data_AF-R4IL73-F1
#
_entry.id   AF-R4IL73-F1
#
_cell.length_a   1.000
_cell.length_b   1.000
_cell.length_c   1.000
_cell.angle_alpha   90.00
_cell.angle_beta   90.00
_cell.angle_gamma   90.00
#
_symmetry.space_group_name_H-M   'P 1'
#
loop_
_entity.id
_entity.type
_entity.pdbx_description
1 polymer ?
#
loop_
_entity_poly.entity_id
_entity_poly.type
_entity_poly.pdbx_seq_one_letter_code
_entity_poly.pdbx_strand_id
1 'polypeptide(L)' 'MVKEQCLWREWYAWFPVIPVDDHVFWLEEVWRRRNPQTGRWEYRSFRSDREKEIEDANRPI' A
#
# COMPACT_ATOMS: atom_id res chain seq x y z
N MET A 1 18.93 16.08 -6.49
CA MET A 1 18.14 15.17 -7.35
C MET A 1 17.07 14.49 -6.50
N VAL A 2 15.95 15.17 -6.21
CA VAL A 2 14.91 14.66 -5.28
C VAL A 2 13.54 15.07 -5.80
N LYS A 3 13.03 14.42 -6.85
CA LYS A 3 11.63 14.66 -7.28
C LYS A 3 10.91 13.38 -7.73
N GLU A 4 11.60 12.45 -8.37
CA GLU A 4 10.93 11.28 -8.96
C GLU A 4 10.47 10.20 -7.96
N GLN A 5 11.10 10.13 -6.78
CA GLN A 5 10.75 9.13 -5.77
C GLN A 5 9.58 9.57 -4.86
N CYS A 6 9.15 10.83 -4.96
CA CYS A 6 8.04 11.38 -4.16
C CYS A 6 6.67 11.16 -4.80
N LEU A 7 6.65 10.74 -6.07
CA LEU A 7 5.43 10.42 -6.80
C LEU A 7 4.98 9.01 -6.45
N TRP A 8 3.68 8.84 -6.29
CA TRP A 8 3.07 7.51 -6.21
C TRP A 8 3.34 6.77 -7.51
N ARG A 9 3.89 5.56 -7.39
CA ARG A 9 4.10 4.64 -8.51
C ARG A 9 3.46 3.31 -8.21
N GLU A 10 2.91 2.68 -9.24
CA GLU A 10 2.34 1.34 -9.15
C GLU A 10 3.46 0.36 -8.82
N TRP A 11 3.19 -0.53 -7.87
CA TRP A 11 4.16 -1.50 -7.41
C TRP A 11 3.45 -2.73 -6.86
N TYR A 12 3.92 -3.92 -7.25
CA TYR A 12 3.38 -5.16 -6.72
C TYR A 12 4.06 -5.52 -5.40
N ALA A 13 3.30 -5.75 -4.33
CA ALA A 13 3.81 -6.02 -3.00
C ALA A 13 4.05 -7.52 -2.76
N TRP A 14 5.30 -7.96 -2.92
CA TRP A 14 5.72 -9.35 -2.72
C TRP A 14 5.79 -9.80 -1.24
N PHE A 15 5.56 -8.88 -0.31
CA PHE A 15 5.65 -9.07 1.14
C PHE A 15 4.54 -8.24 1.82
N PRO A 16 4.19 -8.53 3.10
CA PRO A 16 3.15 -7.79 3.77
C PRO A 16 3.51 -6.32 3.90
N VAL A 17 2.67 -5.45 3.36
CA VAL A 17 2.80 -4.01 3.51
C VAL A 17 1.66 -3.46 4.36
N ILE A 18 1.96 -2.42 5.12
CA ILE A 18 0.96 -1.67 5.89
C ILE A 18 0.76 -0.35 5.14
N PRO A 19 -0.37 -0.21 4.40
CA PRO A 19 -0.71 1.05 3.76
C PRO A 19 -0.95 2.13 4.80
N VAL A 20 -0.75 3.39 4.40
CA VAL A 20 -1.03 4.55 5.28
C VAL A 20 -2.52 4.68 5.63
N ASP A 21 -3.38 4.11 4.78
CA ASP A 21 -4.83 4.23 4.87
C ASP A 21 -5.50 2.94 5.40
N ASP A 22 -4.76 1.89 5.78
CA ASP A 22 -5.38 0.56 5.94
C ASP A 22 -4.63 -0.50 6.79
N HIS A 23 -5.09 -1.76 6.78
CA HIS A 23 -4.53 -2.91 7.50
C HIS A 23 -3.40 -3.63 6.75
N VAL A 24 -2.76 -4.63 7.36
CA VAL A 24 -1.64 -5.38 6.73
C VAL A 24 -2.18 -6.24 5.58
N PHE A 25 -1.70 -6.01 4.36
CA PHE A 25 -2.05 -6.79 3.15
C PHE A 25 -0.86 -7.56 2.60
N TRP A 26 -1.10 -8.77 2.08
CA TRP A 26 -0.12 -9.58 1.34
C TRP A 26 -0.46 -9.59 -0.16
N LEU A 27 0.56 -9.48 -1.04
CA LEU A 27 0.51 -9.89 -2.45
C LEU A 27 -0.48 -9.15 -3.37
N GLU A 28 -0.48 -7.81 -3.31
CA GLU A 28 -1.32 -6.96 -4.18
C GLU A 28 -0.56 -5.86 -4.90
N GLU A 29 -1.16 -5.34 -5.98
CA GLU A 29 -0.72 -4.08 -6.58
C GLU A 29 -1.08 -2.93 -5.63
N VAL A 30 -0.10 -2.09 -5.32
CA VAL A 30 -0.21 -0.94 -4.42
C VAL A 30 0.50 0.27 -5.04
N TRP A 31 0.03 1.45 -4.69
CA TRP A 31 0.81 2.65 -4.89
C TRP A 31 1.93 2.68 -3.85
N ARG A 32 3.16 2.89 -4.30
CA ARG A 32 4.34 3.07 -3.44
C ARG A 32 4.98 4.42 -3.72
N ARG A 33 5.32 5.16 -2.67
CA ARG A 33 6.16 6.37 -2.76
C ARG A 33 7.19 6.42 -1.64
N ARG A 34 8.26 7.17 -1.85
CA ARG A 34 9.22 7.50 -0.79
C ARG A 34 8.91 8.87 -0.23
N ASN A 35 8.59 8.93 1.05
CA ASN A 35 8.31 10.20 1.72
C ASN A 35 9.58 11.07 1.71
N PRO A 36 9.55 12.28 1.12
CA PRO A 36 10.73 13.14 1.04
C PRO A 36 11.20 13.67 2.39
N GLN A 37 10.32 13.76 3.39
CA GLN A 37 10.62 14.30 4.71
C GLN A 37 11.20 13.25 5.64
N THR A 38 10.64 12.03 5.62
CA THR A 38 11.04 10.95 6.54
C THR A 38 11.96 9.92 5.89
N GLY A 39 12.04 9.89 4.56
CA GLY A 39 12.81 8.92 3.78
C GLY A 39 12.25 7.49 3.79
N ARG A 40 11.08 7.29 4.43
CA ARG A 40 10.42 5.99 4.56
C ARG A 40 9.54 5.68 3.34
N TRP A 41 9.28 4.41 3.11
CA TRP A 41 8.33 3.97 2.11
C TRP A 41 6.91 4.09 2.66
N GLU A 42 6.04 4.68 1.85
CA GLU A 42 4.61 4.76 2.10
C GLU A 42 3.90 3.96 1.00
N TYR A 43 2.84 3.26 1.41
CA TYR A 43 2.07 2.38 0.56
C TYR A 43 0.60 2.80 0.61
N ARG A 44 -0.12 2.65 -0.50
CA ARG A 44 -1.56 2.91 -0.58
C ARG A 44 -2.21 1.83 -1.44
N SER A 45 -3.27 1.22 -0.94
CA SER A 45 -4.01 0.18 -1.68
C SER A 45 -4.78 0.79 -2.86
N PHE A 46 -4.97 0.02 -3.93
CA PHE A 46 -5.92 0.38 -5.00
C PHE A 46 -7.37 0.00 -4.67
N ARG A 47 -7.55 -0.89 -3.70
CA ARG A 47 -8.86 -1.43 -3.30
C ARG A 47 -9.79 -0.35 -2.77
N SER A 48 -11.05 -0.43 -3.18
CA SER A 48 -12.14 0.35 -2.57
C SER A 48 -12.50 -0.22 -1.21
N ASP A 49 -13.16 0.59 -0.36
CA ASP A 49 -13.62 0.15 0.98
C ASP A 49 -14.40 -1.17 0.95
N ARG A 50 -15.25 -1.35 -0.07
CA ARG A 50 -16.00 -2.59 -0.26
C ARG A 50 -15.13 -3.84 -0.47
N GLU A 51 -14.01 -3.71 -1.19
CA GLU A 51 -13.12 -4.85 -1.44
C GLU A 51 -12.27 -5.18 -0.21
N LYS A 52 -11.98 -4.17 0.62
CA LYS A 52 -11.33 -4.33 1.91
C LYS A 52 -12.26 -5.06 2.88
N GLU A 53 -13.54 -4.69 2.91
CA GLU A 53 -14.56 -5.39 3.72
C GLU A 53 -14.73 -6.86 3.31
N ILE A 54 -14.73 -7.15 2.00
CA ILE A 54 -14.82 -8.53 1.51
C ILE A 54 -13.59 -9.34 1.92
N GLU A 55 -12.38 -8.77 1.86
CA GLU A 55 -11.18 -9.47 2.27
C GLU A 55 -11.13 -9.69 3.78
N ASP A 56 -11.47 -8.67 4.57
CA ASP A 56 -11.56 -8.80 6.04
C ASP A 56 -12.58 -9.89 6.42
N ALA A 57 -13.73 -9.93 5.75
CA ALA A 57 -14.73 -10.98 5.93
C ALA A 57 -14.28 -12.38 5.48
N ASN A 58 -13.34 -12.48 4.52
CA ASN A 58 -12.77 -13.74 4.06
C ASN A 58 -11.53 -14.16 4.84
N ARG A 59 -11.05 -13.34 5.78
CA ARG A 59 -9.89 -13.68 6.60
C ARG A 59 -10.27 -14.80 7.57
N PRO A 60 -9.61 -15.97 7.50
CA PRO A 60 -9.91 -17.06 8.42
C PRO A 60 -9.58 -16.63 9.86
N ILE A 61 -10.53 -16.94 10.77
CA ILE A 61 -10.42 -16.80 12.23
C ILE A 61 -9.30 -17.65 12.82
#